data_AF-A0A7V5VV15-F1
#
_entry.id   AF-A0A7V5VV15-F1
#
_cell.length_a   1.000
_cell.length_b   1.000
_cell.length_c   1.000
_cell.angle_alpha   90.00
_cell.angle_beta   90.00
_cell.angle_gamma   90.00
#
_symmetry.space_group_name_H-M   'P 1'
#
loop_
_entity.id
_entity.type
_entity.pdbx_description
1 polymer ?
#
loop_
_entity_poly.entity_id
_entity_poly.type
_entity_poly.pdbx_seq_one_letter_code
_entity_poly.pdbx_strand_id
1 'polypeptide(L)'
;MPWSEAFWRWYFRHGVPRRFYEDLAEEGLLYDFLQEHCAQLLQQDERFRRDMYEILLRCAPEPIPELEHALLQELCAALSYFLAYTDPWRRSAPVP
;
A
#
# COMPACT_ATOMS: atom_id res chain seq x y z
N MET A 1 -20.13 5.14 -21.68
CA MET A 1 -19.02 5.50 -22.58
C MET A 1 -17.74 4.88 -22.04
N PRO A 2 -16.96 4.09 -22.79
CA PRO A 2 -15.69 3.59 -22.27
C PRO A 2 -14.59 4.58 -22.61
N TRP A 3 -13.97 5.16 -21.59
CA TRP A 3 -12.79 6.02 -21.73
C TRP A 3 -11.57 5.17 -22.12
N SER A 4 -10.66 5.71 -22.92
CA SER A 4 -9.50 4.96 -23.40
C SER A 4 -8.47 4.71 -22.30
N GLU A 5 -7.73 3.60 -22.38
CA GLU A 5 -6.65 3.24 -21.46
C GLU A 5 -5.57 4.34 -21.34
N ALA A 6 -5.36 5.09 -22.43
CA ALA A 6 -4.47 6.24 -22.48
C ALA A 6 -4.97 7.43 -21.63
N PHE A 7 -6.29 7.62 -21.53
CA PHE A 7 -6.89 8.65 -20.69
C PHE A 7 -6.65 8.36 -19.21
N TRP A 8 -6.88 7.12 -18.77
CA TRP A 8 -6.62 6.70 -17.39
C TRP A 8 -5.15 6.87 -17.03
N ARG A 9 -4.23 6.44 -17.90
CA ARG A 9 -2.79 6.65 -17.71
C ARG A 9 -2.41 8.12 -17.58
N TRP A 10 -3.01 9.00 -18.39
CA TRP A 10 -2.76 10.44 -18.30
C TRP A 10 -3.35 11.04 -17.00
N TYR A 11 -4.59 10.68 -16.66
CA TYR A 11 -5.31 11.17 -15.48
C TYR A 11 -4.59 10.79 -14.16
N PHE A 12 -4.11 9.55 -14.03
CA PHE A 12 -3.33 9.12 -12.87
C PHE A 12 -1.94 9.75 -12.80
N ARG A 13 -1.34 10.08 -13.95
CA ARG A 13 -0.02 10.71 -14.01
C ARG A 13 -0.04 12.19 -13.62
N HIS A 14 -1.15 12.89 -13.84
CA HIS A 14 -1.27 14.32 -13.56
C HIS A 14 -1.94 14.67 -12.22
N GLY A 15 -2.24 13.65 -11.41
CA GLY A 15 -2.70 13.81 -10.04
C GLY A 15 -4.22 13.77 -9.92
N VAL A 16 -4.74 12.59 -9.61
CA VAL A 16 -6.13 12.44 -9.20
C VAL A 16 -6.27 13.08 -7.81
N PRO A 17 -7.31 13.90 -7.57
CA PRO A 17 -7.51 14.52 -6.27
C PRO A 17 -7.60 13.47 -5.16
N ARG A 18 -6.93 13.70 -4.02
CA ARG A 18 -6.95 12.79 -2.87
C ARG A 18 -8.38 12.40 -2.45
N ARG A 19 -9.30 13.36 -2.54
CA ARG A 19 -10.73 13.20 -2.24
C ARG A 19 -11.40 12.09 -3.05
N PHE A 20 -11.03 11.89 -4.32
CA PHE A 20 -11.61 10.84 -5.14
C PHE A 20 -11.33 9.44 -4.58
N TYR A 21 -10.10 9.21 -4.11
CA TYR A 21 -9.75 7.92 -3.50
C TYR A 21 -10.38 7.76 -2.12
N GLU A 22 -10.49 8.85 -1.36
CA GLU A 22 -11.20 8.85 -0.08
C GLU A 22 -12.68 8.48 -0.27
N ASP A 23 -13.37 9.10 -1.23
CA ASP A 23 -14.77 8.78 -1.56
C ASP A 23 -14.91 7.29 -1.96
N LEU A 24 -14.01 6.77 -2.82
CA LEU A 24 -14.01 5.34 -3.18
C LEU A 24 -13.74 4.42 -2.00
N ALA A 25 -12.91 4.85 -1.04
CA ALA A 25 -12.60 4.05 0.13
C ALA A 25 -13.80 3.98 1.08
N GLU A 26 -14.49 5.11 1.29
CA GLU A 26 -15.71 5.18 2.09
C GLU A 26 -16.83 4.29 1.51
N GLU A 27 -16.89 4.15 0.18
CA GLU A 27 -17.81 3.24 -0.51
C GLU A 27 -17.35 1.76 -0.50
N GLY A 28 -16.16 1.46 0.02
CA GLY A 28 -15.59 0.10 0.04
C GLY A 28 -15.07 -0.39 -1.32
N LEU A 29 -14.93 0.51 -2.30
CA LEU A 29 -14.58 0.17 -3.70
C LEU A 29 -13.10 0.42 -4.03
N LEU A 30 -12.38 1.16 -3.19
CA LEU A 30 -11.01 1.59 -3.50
C LEU A 30 -10.05 0.40 -3.69
N TYR A 31 -10.15 -0.64 -2.88
CA TYR A 31 -9.19 -1.75 -2.96
C TYR A 31 -9.28 -2.48 -4.30
N ASP A 32 -10.49 -2.86 -4.71
CA ASP A 32 -10.73 -3.53 -5.99
C ASP A 32 -10.32 -2.64 -7.17
N PHE A 33 -10.70 -1.36 -7.12
CA PHE A 33 -10.30 -0.37 -8.10
C PHE A 33 -8.78 -0.31 -8.28
N LEU A 34 -8.04 -0.32 -7.17
CA LEU A 34 -6.58 -0.27 -7.20
C LEU A 34 -5.98 -1.54 -7.81
N GLN A 35 -6.53 -2.72 -7.52
CA GLN A 35 -6.07 -3.97 -8.12
C GLN A 35 -6.38 -4.03 -9.62
N GLU A 36 -7.57 -3.61 -10.03
CA GLU A 36 -7.99 -3.70 -11.43
C GLU A 36 -7.32 -2.66 -12.34
N HIS A 37 -7.14 -1.44 -11.84
CA HIS A 37 -6.74 -0.31 -12.68
C HIS A 37 -5.36 0.27 -12.34
N CYS A 38 -4.87 0.05 -11.12
CA CYS A 38 -3.66 0.67 -10.62
C CYS A 38 -2.61 -0.33 -10.10
N ALA A 39 -2.76 -1.64 -10.33
CA ALA A 39 -1.86 -2.65 -9.76
C ALA A 39 -0.39 -2.40 -10.12
N GLN A 40 -0.10 -2.03 -11.36
CA GLN A 40 1.26 -1.73 -11.79
C GLN A 40 1.83 -0.48 -11.11
N LEU A 41 0.99 0.53 -10.87
CA LEU A 41 1.38 1.76 -10.17
C LEU A 41 1.62 1.49 -8.69
N LEU A 42 0.77 0.67 -8.05
CA LEU A 42 0.98 0.22 -6.67
C LEU A 42 2.31 -0.52 -6.49
N GLN A 43 2.73 -1.32 -7.48
CA GLN A 43 3.99 -2.06 -7.39
C GLN A 43 5.23 -1.19 -7.60
N GLN A 44 5.13 -0.15 -8.43
CA GLN A 44 6.30 0.62 -8.89
C GLN A 44 6.51 1.93 -8.13
N ASP A 45 5.43 2.51 -7.58
CA ASP A 45 5.47 3.77 -6.86
C ASP A 45 5.14 3.56 -5.38
N GLU A 46 6.20 3.47 -4.57
CA GLU A 46 6.10 3.27 -3.12
C GLU A 46 5.29 4.37 -2.43
N ARG A 47 5.44 5.62 -2.89
CA ARG A 47 4.74 6.76 -2.29
C ARG A 47 3.25 6.67 -2.58
N PHE A 48 2.87 6.41 -3.83
CA PHE A 48 1.49 6.21 -4.20
C PHE A 48 0.86 5.05 -3.41
N ARG A 49 1.55 3.92 -3.33
CA ARG A 49 1.09 2.76 -2.56
C ARG A 49 0.84 3.11 -1.10
N ARG A 50 1.78 3.79 -0.44
CA ARG A 50 1.61 4.21 0.95
C ARG A 50 0.42 5.15 1.12
N ASP A 51 0.30 6.15 0.25
CA ASP A 51 -0.79 7.12 0.33
C ASP A 51 -2.17 6.43 0.14
N MET A 52 -2.27 5.44 -0.75
CA MET A 52 -3.49 4.65 -0.93
C MET A 52 -3.79 3.74 0.26
N TYR A 53 -2.78 3.08 0.82
CA TYR A 53 -2.95 2.23 2.00
C TYR A 53 -3.39 3.05 3.22
N GLU A 54 -2.84 4.26 3.40
CA GLU A 54 -3.32 5.19 4.43
C GLU A 54 -4.80 5.55 4.26
N ILE A 55 -5.24 5.78 3.03
CA ILE A 55 -6.66 6.07 2.75
C ILE A 55 -7.53 4.86 3.07
N LEU A 56 -7.14 3.66 2.62
CA LEU A 56 -7.86 2.43 2.93
C LEU A 56 -7.97 2.19 4.44
N LEU A 57 -6.87 2.32 5.18
CA LEU A 57 -6.87 2.14 6.65
C LEU A 57 -7.74 3.15 7.40
N ARG A 58 -7.90 4.36 6.86
CA ARG A 58 -8.63 5.45 7.52
C ARG A 58 -10.11 5.47 7.15
N CYS A 59 -10.43 5.17 5.90
CA CYS A 59 -11.74 5.44 5.31
C CYS A 59 -12.54 4.18 4.98
N ALA A 60 -11.90 3.00 4.86
CA ALA A 60 -12.62 1.80 4.48
C ALA A 60 -13.69 1.43 5.53
N PRO A 61 -14.91 1.07 5.11
CA PRO A 61 -16.00 0.74 6.02
C PRO A 61 -15.77 -0.58 6.75
N GLU A 62 -14.97 -1.48 6.17
CA GLU A 62 -14.63 -2.79 6.72
C GLU A 62 -13.13 -3.06 6.56
N PRO A 63 -12.53 -3.89 7.43
CA PRO A 63 -11.17 -4.37 7.26
C PRO A 63 -11.00 -5.11 5.94
N ILE A 64 -9.87 -4.90 5.27
CA ILE A 64 -9.54 -5.55 3.99
C ILE A 64 -8.47 -6.62 4.27
N PRO A 65 -8.82 -7.91 4.32
CA PRO A 65 -7.91 -8.97 4.74
C PRO A 65 -6.63 -9.05 3.91
N GLU A 66 -6.72 -8.79 2.61
CA GLU A 66 -5.59 -8.83 1.69
C GLU A 66 -4.60 -7.69 1.96
N LEU A 67 -5.10 -6.51 2.33
CA LEU A 67 -4.28 -5.37 2.75
C LEU A 67 -3.59 -5.68 4.09
N GLU A 68 -4.33 -6.20 5.06
CA GLU A 68 -3.76 -6.57 6.37
C GLU A 68 -2.66 -7.62 6.22
N HIS A 69 -2.88 -8.62 5.37
CA HIS A 69 -1.86 -9.64 5.08
C HIS A 69 -0.63 -9.04 4.41
N ALA A 70 -0.79 -8.12 3.46
CA ALA A 70 0.33 -7.42 2.82
C ALA A 70 1.14 -6.60 3.85
N LEU A 71 0.47 -5.84 4.72
CA LEU A 71 1.12 -5.06 5.77
C LEU A 71 1.86 -5.97 6.78
N LEU A 72 1.27 -7.12 7.13
CA LEU A 72 1.91 -8.09 8.01
C LEU A 72 3.16 -8.69 7.38
N GLN A 73 3.15 -8.98 6.07
CA GLN A 73 4.33 -9.45 5.35
C GLN A 73 5.45 -8.41 5.35
N GLU A 74 5.11 -7.13 5.12
CA GLU A 74 6.08 -6.02 5.20
C GLU A 74 6.67 -5.89 6.60
N LEU A 75 5.85 -5.99 7.64
CA LEU A 75 6.31 -5.98 9.03
C LEU A 75 7.27 -7.15 9.32
N CYS A 76 6.89 -8.37 8.93
CA CYS A 76 7.73 -9.56 9.09
C CYS A 76 9.08 -9.40 8.38
N ALA A 77 9.10 -8.84 7.17
CA ALA A 77 10.33 -8.57 6.43
C ALA A 77 11.21 -7.53 7.15
N ALA A 78 10.61 -6.42 7.62
CA ALA A 78 11.32 -5.38 8.36
C ALA A 78 11.93 -5.91 9.66
N LEU A 79 11.17 -6.71 10.42
CA LEU A 79 11.66 -7.35 11.64
C LEU A 79 12.77 -8.35 11.35
N SER A 80 12.63 -9.16 10.31
CA SER A 80 13.67 -10.12 9.90
C SER A 80 14.96 -9.41 9.52
N TYR A 81 14.87 -8.31 8.75
CA TYR A 81 16.01 -7.46 8.43
C TYR A 81 16.66 -6.90 9.68
N PHE A 82 15.88 -6.32 10.60
CA PHE A 82 16.39 -5.76 11.85
C PHE A 82 17.12 -6.80 12.70
N LEU A 83 16.56 -8.01 12.82
CA LEU A 83 17.17 -9.10 13.58
C LEU A 83 18.48 -9.59 12.93
N ALA A 84 18.53 -9.67 11.61
CA ALA A 84 19.74 -10.03 10.88
C ALA A 84 20.81 -8.94 10.98
N TYR A 85 20.40 -7.67 10.85
CA TYR A 85 21.27 -6.52 11.02
C TYR A 85 21.88 -6.52 12.41
N THR A 86 21.07 -6.69 13.46
CA THR A 86 21.53 -6.62 14.86
C THR A 86 22.30 -7.85 15.35
N ASP A 87 22.36 -8.93 14.57
CA ASP A 87 22.94 -10.22 14.97
C ASP A 87 24.40 -10.14 15.47
N PRO A 88 25.33 -9.37 14.84
CA PRO A 88 26.71 -9.27 15.30
C PRO A 88 26.81 -8.73 16.74
N TRP A 89 25.97 -7.75 17.09
CA TRP A 89 25.97 -7.13 18.41
C TRP A 89 25.36 -8.02 19.49
N ARG A 90 24.35 -8.83 19.14
CA ARG A 90 23.77 -9.82 20.07
C ARG A 90 24.76 -10.93 20.41
N ARG A 91 25.61 -11.32 19.45
CA ARG A 91 26.63 -12.36 19.63
C ARG A 91 27.88 -11.84 20.34
N SER A 92 28.15 -10.54 20.28
CA SER A 92 29.25 -9.89 21.00
C SER A 92 28.86 -9.35 22.37
N ALA A 93 27.57 -9.27 22.69
CA ALA A 93 27.12 -8.88 24.02
C ALA A 93 27.51 -9.98 25.02
N PRO A 94 28.26 -9.67 26.09
CA PRO A 94 28.47 -10.63 27.16
C PRO A 94 27.11 -10.99 27.74
N VAL A 95 26.78 -12.29 27.72
CA VAL A 95 25.60 -12.81 28.40
C VAL A 95 25.76 -12.49 29.90
N PRO A 96 24.79 -11.84 30.55
CA PRO A 96 24.78 -11.72 32.01
C PRO A 96 24.61 -13.09 32.69
#